data_AF-A8MDB0-F1
#
_entry.id   AF-A8MDB0-F1
#
_cell.length_a   1.000
_cell.length_b   1.000
_cell.length_c   1.000
_cell.angle_alpha   90.00
_cell.angle_beta   90.00
_cell.angle_gamma   90.00
#
_symmetry.space_group_name_H-M   'P 1'
#
loop_
_entity.id
_entity.type
_entity.pdbx_description
1 polymer ?
#
loop_
_entity_poly.entity_id
_entity_poly.type
_entity_poly.pdbx_seq_one_letter_code
_entity_poly.pdbx_strand_id
1 'polypeptide(L)'
;MSEGERKAGELEYVRRTKYHVEDINGVEVTSFEVPYIRYFAEDELVYLEAVLDFKSTDDLIKRIDESKLGRKTIEKVFAYRLKQGDSGPEPWPVEPALLPSLIQNNAEPNPVYEVKPDEGLNELVSSAYGLNKFMFSYSIRINDINDFLFIGVLNKGFYKEVYILRNIEPMAIVKYNIYV
;
A
#
# COMPACT_ATOMS: atom_id res chain seq x y z
N MET A 1 -14.29 13.06 -23.71
CA MET A 1 -14.13 11.58 -23.80
C MET A 1 -14.54 11.03 -22.46
N SER A 2 -15.59 10.22 -22.40
CA SER A 2 -16.21 9.76 -21.15
C SER A 2 -15.38 8.66 -20.49
N GLU A 3 -15.34 8.67 -19.14
CA GLU A 3 -14.65 7.75 -18.22
C GLU A 3 -15.01 6.25 -18.34
N GLY A 4 -15.88 5.87 -19.26
CA GLY A 4 -16.26 4.48 -19.49
C GLY A 4 -15.56 3.93 -20.73
N GLU A 5 -14.74 2.88 -20.53
CA GLU A 5 -14.08 2.02 -21.54
C GLU A 5 -12.57 2.22 -21.74
N ARG A 6 -11.79 2.10 -20.66
CA ARG A 6 -10.44 1.52 -20.82
C ARG A 6 -10.62 0.07 -21.27
N LYS A 7 -10.22 -0.25 -22.51
CA LYS A 7 -10.45 -1.57 -23.11
C LYS A 7 -9.74 -2.65 -22.30
N ALA A 8 -10.41 -3.80 -22.14
CA ALA A 8 -9.80 -5.03 -21.65
C ALA A 8 -8.63 -5.42 -22.57
N GLY A 9 -7.43 -4.99 -22.22
CA GLY A 9 -6.22 -5.12 -23.03
C GLY A 9 -5.11 -4.11 -22.68
N GLU A 10 -5.45 -2.91 -22.19
CA GLU A 10 -4.46 -1.84 -21.93
C GLU A 10 -3.81 -1.89 -20.53
N LEU A 11 -4.35 -2.65 -19.59
CA LEU A 11 -3.85 -2.75 -18.21
C LEU A 11 -3.60 -4.22 -17.85
N GLU A 12 -2.44 -4.77 -18.20
CA GLU A 12 -2.16 -6.19 -17.93
C GLU A 12 -1.88 -6.43 -16.44
N TYR A 13 -1.19 -5.49 -15.80
CA TYR A 13 -0.77 -5.60 -14.41
C TYR A 13 -1.69 -4.85 -13.44
N VAL A 14 -2.56 -3.97 -13.93
CA VAL A 14 -3.54 -3.23 -13.10
C VAL A 14 -4.93 -3.85 -13.24
N ARG A 15 -5.61 -4.08 -12.12
CA ARG A 15 -6.89 -4.79 -12.04
C ARG A 15 -7.87 -4.06 -11.12
N ARG A 16 -9.15 -4.15 -11.44
CA ARG A 16 -10.21 -3.90 -10.44
C ARG A 16 -10.26 -5.07 -9.48
N THR A 17 -10.32 -4.78 -8.19
CA THR A 17 -10.44 -5.79 -7.14
C THR A 17 -11.74 -5.61 -6.39
N LYS A 18 -12.08 -6.62 -5.60
CA LYS A 18 -13.32 -6.61 -4.82
C LYS A 18 -13.20 -5.60 -3.67
N TYR A 19 -14.24 -4.79 -3.50
CA TYR A 19 -14.41 -3.97 -2.31
C TYR A 19 -15.13 -4.74 -1.20
N HIS A 20 -14.81 -4.39 0.03
CA HIS A 20 -15.37 -4.89 1.27
C HIS A 20 -15.74 -3.69 2.14
N VAL A 21 -16.91 -3.75 2.76
CA VAL A 21 -17.30 -2.78 3.78
C VAL A 21 -17.00 -3.42 5.13
N GLU A 22 -16.05 -2.84 5.86
CA GLU A 22 -15.59 -3.30 7.17
C GLU A 22 -16.18 -2.41 8.26
N ASP A 23 -16.71 -2.99 9.33
CA ASP A 23 -17.06 -2.27 10.55
C ASP A 23 -15.89 -2.38 11.54
N ILE A 24 -15.24 -1.26 11.81
CA ILE A 24 -14.09 -1.16 12.70
C ILE A 24 -14.49 -0.26 13.86
N ASN A 25 -14.83 -0.87 14.99
CA ASN A 25 -15.27 -0.18 16.21
C ASN A 25 -16.46 0.77 15.99
N GLY A 26 -17.42 0.41 15.13
CA GLY A 26 -18.58 1.24 14.81
C GLY A 26 -18.34 2.27 13.71
N VAL A 27 -17.14 2.29 13.11
CA VAL A 27 -16.80 3.12 11.95
C VAL A 27 -16.77 2.24 10.72
N GLU A 28 -17.63 2.57 9.75
CA GLU A 28 -17.64 1.90 8.45
C GLU A 28 -16.42 2.33 7.63
N VAL A 29 -15.68 1.38 7.07
CA VAL A 29 -14.52 1.61 6.21
C VAL A 29 -14.65 0.77 4.95
N THR A 30 -14.59 1.43 3.80
CA THR A 30 -14.53 0.72 2.51
C THR A 30 -13.09 0.32 2.19
N SER A 31 -12.81 -0.97 2.09
CA SER A 31 -11.50 -1.52 1.76
C SER A 31 -11.55 -2.32 0.46
N PHE A 32 -10.39 -2.58 -0.13
CA PHE A 32 -10.26 -3.37 -1.34
C PHE A 32 -9.20 -4.46 -1.17
N GLU A 33 -9.37 -5.55 -1.93
CA GLU A 33 -8.39 -6.62 -1.97
C GLU A 33 -7.12 -6.19 -2.70
N VAL A 34 -5.98 -6.43 -2.09
CA VAL A 34 -4.66 -6.18 -2.65
C VAL A 34 -4.09 -7.50 -3.18
N PRO A 35 -3.82 -7.64 -4.49
CA PRO A 35 -3.20 -8.85 -5.03
C PRO A 35 -1.85 -9.12 -4.37
N TYR A 36 -1.50 -10.39 -4.18
CA TYR A 36 -0.27 -10.75 -3.46
C TYR A 36 1.02 -10.22 -4.10
N ILE A 37 1.20 -10.44 -5.40
CA ILE A 37 2.41 -10.05 -6.14
C ILE A 37 2.05 -9.77 -7.58
N ARG A 38 2.93 -9.07 -8.32
CA ARG A 38 2.87 -8.81 -9.77
C ARG A 38 1.74 -7.89 -10.21
N TYR A 39 0.52 -8.08 -9.70
CA TYR A 39 -0.65 -7.28 -10.03
C TYR A 39 -0.90 -6.18 -9.00
N PHE A 40 -1.48 -5.09 -9.47
CA PHE A 40 -1.85 -3.91 -8.70
C PHE A 40 -3.36 -3.72 -8.80
N ALA A 41 -4.02 -3.44 -7.69
CA ALA A 41 -5.37 -2.92 -7.69
C ALA A 41 -5.37 -1.47 -8.22
N GLU A 42 -6.46 -1.03 -8.84
CA GLU A 42 -6.61 0.38 -9.27
C GLU A 42 -6.41 1.36 -8.09
N ASP A 43 -6.97 1.04 -6.92
CA ASP A 43 -6.80 1.86 -5.71
C ASP A 43 -5.35 1.84 -5.16
N GLU A 44 -4.52 0.83 -5.46
CA GLU A 44 -3.08 0.87 -5.10
C GLU A 44 -2.34 2.01 -5.78
N LEU A 45 -2.81 2.42 -6.96
CA LEU A 45 -2.15 3.47 -7.73
C LEU A 45 -2.25 4.82 -7.03
N VAL A 46 -3.34 5.07 -6.30
CA VAL A 46 -3.56 6.28 -5.50
C VAL A 46 -2.52 6.40 -4.40
N TYR A 47 -2.20 5.28 -3.76
CA TYR A 47 -1.14 5.23 -2.75
C TYR A 47 0.23 5.56 -3.36
N LEU A 48 0.55 4.92 -4.49
CA LEU A 48 1.84 5.14 -5.12
C LEU A 48 1.97 6.58 -5.66
N GLU A 49 0.90 7.16 -6.19
CA GLU A 49 0.85 8.56 -6.64
C GLU A 49 1.00 9.55 -5.48
N ALA A 50 0.40 9.27 -4.31
CA ALA A 50 0.56 10.13 -3.13
C ALA A 50 2.01 10.14 -2.59
N VAL A 51 2.74 9.05 -2.82
CA VAL A 51 4.06 8.81 -2.22
C VAL A 51 5.19 9.16 -3.18
N LEU A 52 4.94 9.04 -4.47
CA LEU A 52 5.92 9.18 -5.52
C LEU A 52 5.50 10.40 -6.34
N ASP A 53 6.45 11.30 -6.60
CA ASP A 53 6.25 12.53 -7.40
C ASP A 53 6.05 12.22 -8.91
N PHE A 54 5.13 11.29 -9.21
CA PHE A 54 4.68 11.00 -10.56
C PHE A 54 3.68 12.06 -10.99
N LYS A 55 3.69 12.36 -12.29
CA LYS A 55 2.89 13.46 -12.85
C LYS A 55 1.40 13.12 -12.99
N SER A 56 1.06 11.83 -13.06
CA SER A 56 -0.30 11.34 -13.17
C SER A 56 -0.38 9.82 -12.97
N THR A 57 -1.57 9.32 -12.64
CA THR A 57 -1.89 7.89 -12.63
C THR A 57 -1.54 7.17 -13.95
N ASP A 58 -1.71 7.83 -15.11
CA ASP A 58 -1.39 7.24 -16.42
C ASP A 58 0.13 7.02 -16.61
N ASP A 59 0.98 7.91 -16.09
CA ASP A 59 2.44 7.70 -16.11
C ASP A 59 2.81 6.51 -15.22
N LEU A 60 2.16 6.39 -14.06
CA LEU A 60 2.37 5.28 -13.14
C LEU A 60 1.99 3.93 -13.77
N ILE A 61 0.83 3.86 -14.42
CA ILE A 61 0.39 2.69 -15.21
C ILE A 61 1.44 2.32 -16.25
N LYS A 62 1.93 3.30 -17.00
CA LYS A 62 2.97 3.08 -18.02
C LYS A 62 4.24 2.49 -17.40
N ARG A 63 4.68 3.00 -16.24
CA ARG A 63 5.85 2.48 -15.51
C ARG A 63 5.65 1.06 -15.01
N ILE A 64 4.44 0.71 -14.58
CA ILE A 64 4.11 -0.67 -14.22
C ILE A 64 4.22 -1.58 -15.46
N ASP A 65 3.65 -1.15 -16.58
CA ASP A 65 3.60 -1.91 -17.84
C ASP A 65 4.97 -2.04 -18.55
N GLU A 66 5.95 -1.19 -18.23
CA GLU A 66 7.35 -1.35 -18.68
C GLU A 66 7.94 -2.72 -18.29
N SER A 67 7.37 -3.38 -17.28
CA SER A 67 7.70 -4.77 -16.90
C SER A 67 7.52 -5.77 -18.06
N LYS A 68 6.58 -5.53 -18.99
CA LYS A 68 6.39 -6.33 -20.21
C LYS A 68 7.63 -6.33 -21.09
N LEU A 69 8.40 -5.24 -21.03
CA LEU A 69 9.61 -5.01 -21.81
C LEU A 69 10.87 -5.48 -21.07
N GLY A 70 10.71 -6.19 -19.95
CA GLY A 70 11.81 -6.61 -19.07
C GLY A 70 12.43 -5.48 -18.26
N ARG A 71 11.81 -4.29 -18.22
CA ARG A 71 12.27 -3.13 -17.45
C ARG A 71 11.49 -3.06 -16.14
N LYS A 72 12.20 -3.13 -15.02
CA LYS A 72 11.59 -2.96 -13.70
C LYS A 72 11.65 -1.48 -13.32
N THR A 73 10.53 -0.78 -13.46
CA THR A 73 10.40 0.61 -12.97
C THR A 73 9.59 0.64 -11.68
N ILE A 74 8.50 -0.13 -11.63
CA ILE A 74 7.71 -0.36 -10.41
C ILE A 74 7.52 -1.87 -10.26
N GLU A 75 8.00 -2.41 -9.15
CA GLU A 75 7.85 -3.83 -8.82
C GLU A 75 7.12 -3.97 -7.48
N LYS A 76 5.97 -4.64 -7.50
CA LYS A 76 5.33 -5.10 -6.27
C LYS A 76 6.04 -6.36 -5.79
N VAL A 77 6.65 -6.30 -4.61
CA VAL A 77 7.41 -7.40 -4.03
C VAL A 77 6.47 -8.39 -3.35
N PHE A 78 5.56 -7.89 -2.51
CA PHE A 78 4.51 -8.70 -1.87
C PHE A 78 3.40 -7.81 -1.26
N ALA A 79 2.26 -8.43 -0.96
CA ALA A 79 1.20 -7.93 -0.12
C ALA A 79 0.69 -9.04 0.80
N TYR A 80 0.98 -8.95 2.10
CA TYR A 80 0.56 -9.94 3.08
C TYR A 80 -0.51 -9.38 3.99
N ARG A 81 -1.58 -10.14 4.18
CA ARG A 81 -2.35 -10.07 5.42
C ARG A 81 -1.48 -10.64 6.53
N LEU A 82 -1.62 -10.12 7.73
CA LEU A 82 -0.87 -10.56 8.89
C LEU A 82 -1.83 -11.17 9.92
N LYS A 83 -1.35 -12.21 10.59
CA LYS A 83 -2.00 -12.77 11.78
C LYS A 83 -1.16 -12.45 13.00
N GLN A 84 -1.79 -12.19 14.13
CA GLN A 84 -1.10 -12.31 15.40
C GLN A 84 -0.71 -13.79 15.66
N GLY A 85 0.59 -14.06 15.68
CA GLY A 85 1.20 -15.32 16.12
C GLY A 85 1.85 -15.19 17.51
N ASP A 86 2.44 -16.28 17.98
CA ASP A 86 3.03 -16.37 19.33
C ASP A 86 4.26 -15.45 19.50
N SER A 87 4.96 -15.16 18.40
CA SER A 87 6.16 -14.30 18.39
C SER A 87 5.93 -12.93 17.76
N GLY A 88 4.67 -12.59 17.43
CA GLY A 88 4.30 -11.33 16.76
C GLY A 88 3.47 -11.53 15.49
N PRO A 89 3.26 -10.46 14.71
CA PRO A 89 2.57 -10.53 13.43
C PRO A 89 3.32 -11.40 12.42
N GLU A 90 2.64 -12.37 11.80
CA GLU A 90 3.21 -13.27 10.79
C GLU A 90 2.43 -13.21 9.48
N PRO A 91 3.09 -13.37 8.31
CA PRO A 91 2.40 -13.47 7.02
C PRO A 91 1.34 -14.57 7.00
N TRP A 92 0.10 -14.19 6.68
CA TRP A 92 -1.01 -15.11 6.45
C TRP A 92 -1.32 -15.17 4.94
N PRO A 93 -0.75 -16.13 4.18
CA PRO A 93 -0.87 -16.17 2.72
C PRO A 93 -2.23 -16.68 2.19
N VAL A 94 -3.08 -17.23 3.05
CA VAL A 94 -4.38 -17.81 2.69
C VAL A 94 -5.46 -16.75 2.41
N GLU A 95 -5.37 -15.58 3.04
CA GLU A 95 -6.35 -14.50 2.85
C GLU A 95 -5.70 -13.27 2.23
N PRO A 96 -6.41 -12.57 1.31
CA PRO A 96 -5.86 -11.38 0.68
C PRO A 96 -5.64 -10.27 1.72
N ALA A 97 -4.61 -9.46 1.49
CA ALA A 97 -4.46 -8.21 2.21
C ALA A 97 -5.60 -7.25 1.85
N LEU A 98 -6.09 -6.50 2.84
CA LEU A 98 -7.10 -5.46 2.65
C LEU A 98 -6.50 -4.11 2.99
N LEU A 99 -6.58 -3.16 2.06
CA LEU A 99 -6.26 -1.76 2.31
C LEU A 99 -7.52 -0.90 2.15
N PRO A 100 -7.67 0.18 2.93
CA PRO A 100 -8.81 1.07 2.80
C PRO A 100 -8.72 1.84 1.47
N SER A 101 -9.85 2.12 0.82
CA SER A 101 -9.85 3.00 -0.34
C SER A 101 -9.59 4.44 0.11
N LEU A 102 -8.55 5.09 -0.41
CA LEU A 102 -8.32 6.52 -0.13
C LEU A 102 -9.33 7.44 -0.86
N ILE A 103 -10.07 6.90 -1.83
CA ILE A 103 -11.07 7.65 -2.62
C ILE A 103 -12.46 7.54 -1.96
N GLN A 104 -12.81 6.36 -1.46
CA GLN A 104 -14.16 6.09 -0.93
C GLN A 104 -14.29 6.36 0.57
N ASN A 105 -13.19 6.67 1.26
CA ASN A 105 -13.18 7.07 2.66
C ASN A 105 -12.66 8.50 2.81
N ASN A 106 -12.95 9.15 3.94
CA ASN A 106 -12.29 10.39 4.32
C ASN A 106 -10.85 10.07 4.76
N ALA A 107 -9.89 10.21 3.86
CA ALA A 107 -8.48 9.96 4.11
C ALA A 107 -7.71 11.25 4.37
N GLU A 108 -7.09 11.36 5.53
CA GLU A 108 -6.31 12.54 5.93
C GLU A 108 -4.88 12.15 6.29
N PRO A 109 -3.86 12.60 5.52
CA PRO A 109 -2.47 12.31 5.82
C PRO A 109 -1.97 13.18 6.97
N ASN A 110 -1.21 12.57 7.88
CA ASN A 110 -0.49 13.23 8.95
C ASN A 110 1.01 12.94 8.82
N PRO A 111 1.86 13.94 8.55
CA PRO A 111 3.30 13.75 8.47
C PRO A 111 3.89 13.18 9.77
N VAL A 112 4.67 12.10 9.63
CA VAL A 112 5.38 11.46 10.74
C VAL A 112 6.88 11.63 10.51
N TYR A 113 7.51 12.43 11.36
CA TYR A 113 8.95 12.71 11.29
C TYR A 113 9.79 11.71 12.11
N GLU A 114 9.17 10.98 13.03
CA GLU A 114 9.82 9.98 13.87
C GLU A 114 8.85 8.82 14.09
N VAL A 115 9.23 7.64 13.61
CA VAL A 115 8.47 6.40 13.86
C VAL A 115 8.82 5.95 15.26
N LYS A 116 7.89 6.10 16.19
CA LYS A 116 8.04 5.48 17.51
C LYS A 116 7.66 3.99 17.38
N PRO A 117 8.58 3.07 17.72
CA PRO A 117 8.36 1.64 17.56
C PRO A 117 7.59 1.04 18.74
N ASP A 118 6.82 1.84 19.47
CA ASP A 118 6.32 1.50 20.80
C ASP A 118 5.09 0.57 20.79
N GLU A 119 4.36 0.41 19.67
CA GLU A 119 3.24 -0.53 19.58
C GLU A 119 2.98 -1.11 18.16
N GLY A 120 2.61 -2.39 18.09
CA GLY A 120 1.98 -3.03 16.92
C GLY A 120 2.90 -3.37 15.74
N LEU A 121 2.34 -3.32 14.53
CA LEU A 121 3.05 -3.68 13.29
C LEU A 121 4.29 -2.82 13.03
N ASN A 122 4.29 -1.57 13.50
CA ASN A 122 5.40 -0.64 13.32
C ASN A 122 6.67 -1.12 14.04
N GLU A 123 6.60 -1.75 15.21
CA GLU A 123 7.78 -2.29 15.92
C GLU A 123 8.44 -3.44 15.13
N LEU A 124 7.62 -4.42 14.72
CA LEU A 124 8.10 -5.58 13.95
C LEU A 124 8.70 -5.12 12.63
N VAL A 125 8.02 -4.23 11.91
CA VAL A 125 8.50 -3.81 10.61
C VAL A 125 9.71 -2.88 10.79
N SER A 126 9.79 -2.08 11.87
CA SER A 126 10.99 -1.29 12.21
C SER A 126 12.21 -2.15 12.42
N SER A 127 12.09 -3.27 13.15
CA SER A 127 13.19 -4.20 13.41
C SER A 127 13.56 -5.04 12.17
N ALA A 128 12.57 -5.54 11.44
CA ALA A 128 12.78 -6.41 10.28
C ALA A 128 13.21 -5.65 9.00
N TYR A 129 12.71 -4.44 8.79
CA TYR A 129 12.89 -3.68 7.55
C TYR A 129 13.54 -2.30 7.74
N GLY A 130 13.81 -1.88 8.98
CA GLY A 130 14.54 -0.65 9.28
C GLY A 130 13.74 0.64 9.08
N LEU A 131 12.46 0.63 9.44
CA LEU A 131 11.54 1.77 9.26
C LEU A 131 11.98 3.07 9.96
N ASN A 132 12.78 3.00 11.01
CA ASN A 132 13.38 4.19 11.64
C ASN A 132 14.36 4.95 10.71
N LYS A 133 14.57 4.50 9.48
CA LYS A 133 15.46 5.11 8.47
C LYS A 133 14.70 5.68 7.27
N PHE A 134 13.38 5.84 7.36
CA PHE A 134 12.60 6.40 6.28
C PHE A 134 13.08 7.80 5.89
N MET A 135 13.12 8.06 4.57
CA MET A 135 13.37 9.40 4.03
C MET A 135 12.22 10.33 4.44
N PHE A 136 11.00 9.81 4.36
CA PHE A 136 9.78 10.43 4.84
C PHE A 136 8.73 9.35 5.12
N SER A 137 7.80 9.67 6.00
CA SER A 137 6.68 8.82 6.37
C SER A 137 5.44 9.63 6.72
N TYR A 138 4.28 9.02 6.54
CA TYR A 138 2.99 9.60 6.91
C TYR A 138 2.14 8.51 7.57
N SER A 139 1.40 8.86 8.62
CA SER A 139 0.23 8.09 9.00
C SER A 139 -0.98 8.64 8.24
N ILE A 140 -1.96 7.79 7.99
CA ILE A 140 -3.22 8.21 7.36
C ILE A 140 -4.35 7.86 8.30
N ARG A 141 -5.11 8.90 8.67
CA ARG A 141 -6.41 8.77 9.32
C ARG A 141 -7.43 8.39 8.26
N ILE A 142 -8.23 7.36 8.54
CA ILE A 142 -9.30 6.91 7.65
C ILE A 142 -10.62 7.05 8.40
N ASN A 143 -11.51 7.87 7.85
CA ASN A 143 -12.72 8.32 8.53
C ASN A 143 -12.33 8.87 9.91
N ASP A 144 -12.77 8.26 11.01
CA ASP A 144 -12.46 8.72 12.37
C ASP A 144 -11.46 7.83 13.11
N ILE A 145 -10.75 6.96 12.39
CA ILE A 145 -9.75 6.06 12.95
C ILE A 145 -8.35 6.63 12.66
N ASN A 146 -7.68 7.08 13.74
CA ASN A 146 -6.31 7.55 13.68
C ASN A 146 -5.33 6.40 13.42
N ASP A 147 -4.21 6.74 12.80
CA ASP A 147 -3.08 5.83 12.55
C ASP A 147 -3.45 4.51 11.86
N PHE A 148 -4.54 4.53 11.07
CA PHE A 148 -5.07 3.37 10.38
C PHE A 148 -4.01 2.76 9.46
N LEU A 149 -3.39 3.63 8.66
CA LEU A 149 -2.27 3.28 7.82
C LEU A 149 -1.02 4.02 8.23
N PHE A 150 0.10 3.37 7.95
CA PHE A 150 1.39 3.99 7.91
C PHE A 150 2.01 3.75 6.53
N ILE A 151 2.58 4.80 5.95
CA ILE A 151 3.31 4.72 4.69
C ILE A 151 4.71 5.28 4.88
N GLY A 152 5.72 4.58 4.40
CA GLY A 152 7.10 5.05 4.45
C GLY A 152 7.92 4.72 3.21
N VAL A 153 8.88 5.59 2.92
CA VAL A 153 9.78 5.46 1.76
C VAL A 153 11.24 5.41 2.16
N LEU A 154 11.91 4.30 1.88
CA LEU A 154 13.35 4.11 2.12
C LEU A 154 14.12 4.38 0.83
N ASN A 155 15.22 5.11 0.93
CA ASN A 155 16.16 5.23 -0.18
C ASN A 155 17.21 4.11 -0.13
N LYS A 156 17.33 3.31 -1.19
CA LYS A 156 18.38 2.28 -1.33
C LYS A 156 19.46 2.66 -2.35
N GLY A 157 19.50 3.91 -2.80
CA GLY A 157 20.45 4.42 -3.77
C GLY A 157 20.01 4.17 -5.22
N PHE A 158 19.86 2.90 -5.60
CA PHE A 158 19.44 2.51 -6.97
C PHE A 158 17.92 2.39 -7.15
N TYR A 159 17.18 2.32 -6.06
CA TYR A 159 15.72 2.27 -6.05
C TYR A 159 15.22 2.77 -4.69
N LYS A 160 13.93 3.10 -4.63
CA LYS A 160 13.21 3.37 -3.39
C LYS A 160 12.39 2.15 -2.99
N GLU A 161 12.34 1.83 -1.70
CA GLU A 161 11.36 0.90 -1.17
C GLU A 161 10.18 1.68 -0.59
N VAL A 162 8.98 1.34 -1.00
CA VAL A 162 7.74 1.88 -0.44
C VAL A 162 7.06 0.78 0.36
N TYR A 163 6.72 1.09 1.62
CA TYR A 163 5.96 0.21 2.50
C TYR A 163 4.63 0.87 2.83
N ILE A 164 3.55 0.10 2.72
CA ILE A 164 2.23 0.45 3.22
C ILE A 164 1.89 -0.57 4.31
N LEU A 165 1.59 -0.07 5.50
CA LEU A 165 1.23 -0.84 6.67
C LEU A 165 -0.19 -0.49 7.04
N ARG A 166 -1.02 -1.51 7.22
CA ARG A 166 -2.31 -1.39 7.90
C ARG A 166 -2.13 -1.84 9.34
N ASN A 167 -2.34 -0.90 10.25
CA ASN A 167 -2.16 -1.10 11.69
C ASN A 167 -3.43 -1.59 12.40
N ILE A 168 -4.54 -1.70 11.66
CA ILE A 168 -5.84 -2.10 12.17
C ILE A 168 -6.17 -3.50 11.69
N GLU A 169 -6.71 -4.35 12.58
CA GLU A 169 -7.09 -5.71 12.21
C GLU A 169 -8.16 -5.73 11.07
N PRO A 170 -8.05 -6.65 10.09
CA PRO A 170 -6.88 -7.47 9.82
C PRO A 170 -5.65 -6.67 9.39
N MET A 171 -4.54 -6.82 10.11
CA MET A 171 -3.29 -6.13 9.79
C MET A 171 -2.76 -6.57 8.41
N ALA A 172 -2.02 -5.68 7.74
CA ALA A 172 -1.43 -5.99 6.45
C ALA A 172 -0.15 -5.19 6.18
N ILE A 173 0.73 -5.75 5.36
CA ILE A 173 1.94 -5.10 4.85
C ILE A 173 2.05 -5.29 3.35
N VAL A 174 2.32 -4.20 2.64
CA VAL A 174 2.58 -4.19 1.20
C VAL A 174 3.92 -3.53 0.93
N LYS A 175 4.73 -4.14 0.06
CA LYS A 175 6.05 -3.65 -0.32
C LYS A 175 6.17 -3.47 -1.82
N TYR A 176 6.72 -2.33 -2.23
CA TYR A 176 7.08 -2.02 -3.61
C TYR A 176 8.54 -1.57 -3.71
N ASN A 177 9.18 -1.88 -4.83
CA ASN A 177 10.45 -1.31 -5.25
C ASN A 177 10.21 -0.38 -6.45
N ILE A 178 10.70 0.86 -6.34
CA ILE A 178 10.58 1.90 -7.37
C ILE A 178 11.98 2.24 -7.87
N TYR A 179 12.31 1.78 -9.07
CA TYR A 179 13.62 1.99 -9.68
C TYR A 179 13.65 3.37 -10.36
N VAL A 180 14.71 4.13 -10.11
CA VAL A 180 14.89 5.52 -10.57
C VAL A 180 15.94 5.58 -11.65
#